data_AF-A0ABC8M3B0-F1
#
_entry.id   AF-A0ABC8M3B0-F1
#
_cell.length_a   1.000
_cell.length_b   1.000
_cell.length_c   1.000
_cell.angle_alpha   90.00
_cell.angle_beta   90.00
_cell.angle_gamma   90.00
#
_symmetry.space_group_name_H-M   'P 1'
#
loop_
_entity.id
_entity.type
_entity.pdbx_description
1 polymer ?
#
loop_
_entity_poly.entity_id
_entity_poly.type
_entity_poly.pdbx_seq_one_letter_code
_entity_poly.pdbx_strand_id
1 'polypeptide(L)' 'MKNTHDRVAKLINAIKSNSSLAGLYGILADIQHLASSFECISFIWISRVRNVEADLLAKQVLSAELALMAAPTLA' A
#
# COMPACT_ATOMS: atom_id res chain seq x y z
N MET A 1 8.66 18.85 -11.68
CA MET A 1 8.90 17.58 -10.96
C MET A 1 7.62 17.17 -10.25
N LYS A 2 6.96 16.08 -10.67
CA LYS A 2 5.81 15.51 -9.94
C LYS A 2 6.38 14.68 -8.79
N ASN A 3 6.38 15.28 -7.60
CA ASN A 3 6.99 14.69 -6.41
C ASN A 3 6.20 13.43 -6.01
N THR A 4 6.91 12.33 -5.79
CA THR A 4 6.40 11.02 -5.30
C THR A 4 5.59 11.11 -3.99
N HIS A 5 5.57 12.28 -3.34
CA HIS A 5 4.67 12.61 -2.22
C HIS A 5 3.18 12.55 -2.56
N ASP A 6 2.81 12.64 -3.85
CA ASP A 6 1.42 12.85 -4.27
C ASP A 6 0.57 11.55 -4.32
N ARG A 7 1.17 10.35 -4.33
CA ARG A 7 0.42 9.08 -4.54
C ARG A 7 -0.17 8.49 -3.26
N VAL A 8 0.61 8.44 -2.17
CA VAL A 8 0.13 7.90 -0.88
C VAL A 8 -0.84 8.88 -0.22
N ALA A 9 -0.63 10.19 -0.38
CA ALA A 9 -1.56 11.21 0.08
C ALA A 9 -2.94 11.07 -0.62
N LYS A 10 -2.95 10.82 -1.93
CA LYS A 10 -4.19 10.53 -2.68
C LYS A 10 -4.90 9.26 -2.19
N LEU A 11 -4.16 8.22 -1.84
CA LEU A 11 -4.74 7.00 -1.27
C LEU A 11 -5.41 7.25 0.08
N ILE A 12 -4.73 7.95 0.98
CA ILE A 12 -5.29 8.28 2.31
C ILE A 12 -6.54 9.15 2.16
N ASN A 13 -6.52 10.12 1.24
CA ASN A 13 -7.70 10.92 0.94
C ASN A 13 -8.84 10.08 0.36
N ALA A 14 -8.56 9.12 -0.53
CA ALA A 14 -9.58 8.23 -1.09
C ALA A 14 -10.22 7.32 -0.02
N ILE A 15 -9.40 6.78 0.89
CA ILE A 15 -9.88 6.00 2.06
C ILE A 15 -10.78 6.87 2.94
N LYS A 16 -10.36 8.10 3.23
CA LYS A 16 -11.12 9.02 4.09
C LYS A 16 -12.40 9.55 3.46
N SER A 17 -12.41 9.74 2.14
CA SER A 17 -13.53 10.36 1.44
C SER A 17 -14.49 9.32 0.83
N ASN A 18 -14.24 8.02 1.02
CA ASN A 18 -14.92 6.93 0.32
C ASN A 18 -15.00 7.15 -1.21
N SER A 19 -14.02 7.84 -1.79
CA SER A 19 -14.03 8.11 -3.23
C SER A 19 -13.43 6.93 -3.98
N SER A 20 -14.07 6.54 -5.09
CA SER A 20 -13.56 5.48 -5.94
C SER A 20 -12.33 5.98 -6.70
N LEU A 21 -11.20 5.33 -6.46
CA LEU A 21 -10.01 5.51 -7.29
C LEU A 21 -9.95 4.33 -8.26
N ALA A 22 -10.08 4.62 -9.56
CA ALA A 22 -10.09 3.60 -10.61
C ALA A 22 -8.85 2.69 -10.48
N GLY A 23 -9.06 1.37 -10.44
CA GLY A 23 -8.02 0.36 -10.21
C GLY A 23 -7.75 0.00 -8.74
N LEU A 24 -8.34 0.70 -7.77
CA LEU A 24 -8.16 0.43 -6.34
C LEU A 24 -9.47 0.19 -5.58
N TYR A 25 -10.62 0.16 -6.27
CA TYR A 25 -11.93 -0.03 -5.65
C TYR A 25 -12.01 -1.28 -4.76
N GLY A 26 -11.52 -2.44 -5.24
CA GLY A 26 -11.53 -3.67 -4.46
C GLY A 26 -10.74 -3.52 -3.15
N ILE A 27 -9.52 -3.00 -3.23
CA ILE A 27 -8.66 -2.75 -2.06
C ILE A 27 -9.32 -1.76 -1.09
N LEU A 28 -9.95 -0.70 -1.59
CA LEU A 28 -10.66 0.28 -0.73
C LEU A 28 -11.86 -0.36 -0.01
N ALA A 29 -12.63 -1.19 -0.71
CA ALA A 29 -13.75 -1.92 -0.13
C ALA A 29 -13.29 -2.91 0.95
N ASP A 30 -12.19 -3.64 0.70
CA ASP A 30 -11.59 -4.56 1.66
C ASP A 30 -11.10 -3.83 2.91
N ILE A 31 -10.42 -2.68 2.74
CA ILE A 31 -9.99 -1.82 3.86
C ILE A 31 -11.19 -1.36 4.68
N GLN A 32 -12.27 -0.89 4.05
CA GLN A 32 -13.48 -0.46 4.76
C GLN A 32 -14.16 -1.61 5.50
N HIS A 33 -14.24 -2.78 4.87
CA HIS A 33 -14.82 -3.97 5.47
C HIS A 33 -14.03 -4.39 6.72
N LEU A 34 -12.70 -4.48 6.63
CA LEU A 34 -11.84 -4.77 7.78
C LEU A 34 -11.93 -3.68 8.86
N ALA A 35 -11.96 -2.40 8.47
CA ALA A 35 -12.08 -1.29 9.39
C ALA A 35 -13.37 -1.33 10.22
N SER A 36 -14.47 -1.85 9.66
CA SER A 36 -15.75 -2.00 10.37
C SER A 36 -15.70 -2.96 11.56
N SER A 37 -14.65 -3.76 11.69
CA SER A 37 -14.44 -4.67 12.82
C SER A 37 -13.87 -3.97 14.06
N PHE A 38 -13.45 -2.71 13.94
CA PHE A 38 -12.87 -1.93 15.03
C PHE A 38 -13.87 -0.89 15.52
N GLU A 39 -13.97 -0.72 16.84
CA GLU A 39 -14.80 0.34 17.44
C GLU A 39 -14.31 1.75 17.04
N CYS A 40 -12.99 1.92 16.91
CA CYS A 40 -12.35 3.17 16.47
C CYS A 40 -11.07 2.86 15.67
N ILE A 41 -10.89 3.53 14.53
CA ILE A 41 -9.69 3.42 13.69
C ILE A 41 -9.35 4.78 13.07
N SER A 42 -8.05 5.05 12.85
CA SER A 42 -7.60 6.27 12.18
C SER A 42 -6.55 5.98 11.11
N PHE A 43 -6.64 6.73 10.01
CA PHE A 43 -5.68 6.67 8.91
C PHE A 43 -4.90 7.98 8.86
N ILE A 44 -3.58 7.91 9.06
CA ILE A 44 -2.68 9.06 9.08
C ILE A 44 -1.56 8.91 8.07
N TRP A 45 -1.13 10.04 7.50
CA TRP A 45 0.06 10.07 6.68
C TRP A 45 1.30 10.16 7.56
N ILE A 46 2.32 9.36 7.26
CA ILE A 46 3.63 9.42 7.90
C ILE A 46 4.72 9.66 6.86
N SER A 47 5.80 10.34 7.27
CA SER A 47 6.95 10.54 6.40
C SER A 47 7.65 9.22 6.09
N ARG A 48 8.34 9.15 4.94
CA ARG A 48 9.07 7.93 4.53
C ARG A 48 10.08 7.47 5.58
N VAL A 49 10.75 8.41 6.25
CA VAL A 49 11.71 8.12 7.32
C VAL A 49 11.07 7.39 8.51
N ARG A 50 9.76 7.55 8.73
CA ARG A 50 9.01 6.81 9.77
C ARG A 50 8.42 5.49 9.29
N ASN A 51 8.44 5.22 7.99
CA ASN A 51 7.87 4.01 7.38
C ASN A 51 8.96 3.05 6.87
N VAL A 52 10.18 3.14 7.43
CA VAL A 52 11.36 2.43 6.91
C VAL A 52 11.19 0.91 7.00
N GLU A 53 10.66 0.40 8.10
CA GLU A 53 10.46 -1.04 8.29
C GLU A 53 9.49 -1.64 7.26
N ALA A 54 8.35 -1.00 7.04
CA ALA A 54 7.38 -1.44 6.04
C ALA A 54 7.91 -1.30 4.60
N ASP A 55 8.67 -0.23 4.31
CA ASP A 55 9.33 -0.01 3.02
C ASP A 55 10.41 -1.06 2.75
N LEU A 56 11.20 -1.41 3.78
CA LEU A 56 12.22 -2.45 3.71
C LEU A 56 11.59 -3.82 3.45
N LEU A 57 10.56 -4.19 4.20
CA LEU A 57 9.87 -5.47 4.03
C LEU A 57 9.27 -5.60 2.62
N ALA A 58 8.63 -4.55 2.12
CA ALA A 58 8.07 -4.54 0.76
C ALA A 58 9.16 -4.73 -0.30
N LYS A 59 10.34 -4.10 -0.14
CA LYS A 59 11.48 -4.28 -1.05
C LYS A 59 12.06 -5.68 -0.99
N GLN A 60 12.14 -6.27 0.21
CA GLN A 60 12.64 -7.63 0.38
C GLN A 60 11.75 -8.63 -0.36
N VAL A 61 10.43 -8.55 -0.20
CA VAL A 61 9.48 -9.43 -0.90
C VAL A 61 9.59 -9.25 -2.41
N LEU A 62 9.63 -8.01 -2.90
CA LEU A 62 9.81 -7.73 -4.33
C LEU A 62 11.13 -8.33 -4.86
N SER A 63 12.22 -8.20 -4.11
CA SER A 63 13.51 -8.75 -4.51
C SER A 63 13.51 -10.28 -4.53
N ALA A 64 12.84 -10.92 -3.58
CA ALA A 64 12.72 -12.37 -3.52
C ALA A 64 11.87 -12.90 -4.69
N GLU A 65 10.76 -12.24 -5.00
CA GLU A 65 9.90 -12.58 -6.14
C GLU A 65 10.66 -12.47 -7.47
N LEU A 66 11.39 -11.36 -7.67
CA LEU A 66 12.23 -11.17 -8.85
C LEU A 66 13.33 -12.22 -8.95
N ALA A 67 13.95 -12.60 -7.83
CA ALA A 67 14.96 -13.64 -7.79
C ALA A 67 14.38 -15.02 -8.15
N LEU A 68 13.18 -15.34 -7.69
CA LEU A 68 12.46 -16.56 -8.05
C LEU A 68 12.10 -16.61 -9.54
N MET A 69 11.66 -15.49 -10.10
CA MET A 69 11.33 -15.39 -11.53
C MET A 69 12.58 -15.42 -12.43
N ALA A 70 13.73 -14.96 -11.91
CA ALA A 70 15.01 -14.97 -12.62
C ALA A 70 15.78 -16.29 -12.47
N ALA A 71 15.39 -17.16 -11.54
CA ALA A 71 15.97 -18.49 -11.44
C ALA A 71 15.52 -19.32 -12.66
N PRO A 72 16.44 -19.88 -13.46
CA PRO A 72 16.04 -20.83 -14.49
C PRO A 72 15.36 -22.00 -13.78
N THR A 73 14.14 -22.34 -14.21
CA THR A 73 13.47 -23.56 -13.76
C THR A 73 14.44 -24.73 -13.99
N LEU A 74 15.00 -25.26 -12.92
CA LEU A 74 15.79 -26.48 -12.97
C LEU A 74 14.81 -27.60 -13.30
N ALA A 75 14.70 -27.92 -14.59
CA ALA A 75 14.03 -29.10 -15.12
C ALA A 75 14.86 -30.35 -14.83
#